data_AF-A0A530C669-F1
#
_entry.id   AF-A0A530C669-F1
#
_cell.length_a   1.000
_cell.length_b   1.000
_cell.length_c   1.000
_cell.angle_alpha   90.00
_cell.angle_beta   90.00
_cell.angle_gamma   90.00
#
_symmetry.space_group_name_H-M   'P 1'
#
loop_
_entity.id
_entity.type
_entity.pdbx_description
1 polymer ?
#
loop_
_entity_poly.entity_id
_entity_poly.type
_entity_poly.pdbx_seq_one_letter_code
_entity_poly.pdbx_strand_id
1 'polypeptide(L)' 'MSPHDVVITGIGLVSSLGEGPDAHWQKLAQPGLEPVLDAARFAPYT' A
#
# COMPACT_ATOMS: atom_id res chain seq x y z
N MET A 1 -7.52 25.01 16.81
CA MET A 1 -6.64 23.93 17.30
C MET A 1 -6.63 23.98 18.81
N SER A 2 -6.88 22.84 19.45
CA SER A 2 -6.74 22.67 20.91
C SER A 2 -5.25 22.48 21.26
N PRO A 3 -4.80 22.82 22.49
CA PRO A 3 -3.46 22.51 22.97
C PRO A 3 -3.08 21.02 22.93
N HIS A 4 -4.05 20.14 22.73
CA HIS A 4 -3.88 18.68 22.68
C HIS A 4 -4.03 18.11 21.27
N ASP A 5 -4.15 18.94 20.24
CA ASP A 5 -4.22 18.45 18.87
C ASP A 5 -2.88 17.81 18.49
N VAL A 6 -2.93 16.52 18.15
CA VAL A 6 -1.78 15.76 17.64
C VAL A 6 -2.06 15.39 16.20
N VAL A 7 -1.10 15.66 15.33
CA VAL A 7 -1.21 15.44 13.88
C VAL A 7 -0.06 14.59 13.36
N ILE A 8 -0.30 13.88 12.26
CA ILE A 8 0.76 13.22 11.50
C ILE A 8 1.44 14.26 10.62
N THR A 9 2.72 14.52 10.86
CA THR A 9 3.53 15.48 10.10
C THR A 9 4.33 14.84 8.97
N GLY A 10 4.39 13.52 8.92
CA GLY A 10 5.05 12.77 7.86
C GLY A 10 4.88 11.26 8.03
N ILE A 11 5.02 10.53 6.93
CA ILE A 11 5.01 9.06 6.90
C ILE A 11 6.08 8.56 5.93
N GLY A 12 6.82 7.52 6.35
CA GLY A 12 7.65 6.70 5.48
C GLY A 12 6.98 5.35 5.27
N LEU A 13 7.05 4.81 4.05
CA LEU A 13 6.40 3.55 3.70
C LEU A 13 7.28 2.73 2.76
N VAL A 14 7.39 1.44 3.03
CA VAL A 14 7.87 0.43 2.10
C VAL A 14 6.82 -0.68 2.06
N SER A 15 6.31 -1.02 0.88
CA SER A 15 5.34 -2.09 0.72
C SER A 15 5.58 -2.88 -0.56
N SER A 16 4.81 -3.95 -0.76
CA SER A 16 4.79 -4.70 -2.03
C SER A 16 4.42 -3.85 -3.25
N LEU A 17 3.81 -2.68 -3.06
CA LEU A 17 3.49 -1.73 -4.13
C LEU A 17 4.64 -0.76 -4.42
N GLY A 18 5.62 -0.59 -3.53
CA GLY A 18 6.78 0.26 -3.79
C GLY A 18 7.36 0.90 -2.53
N GLU A 19 8.46 1.61 -2.74
CA GLU A 19 9.13 2.42 -1.74
C GLU A 19 8.66 3.87 -1.83
N GLY A 20 8.30 4.44 -0.69
CA GLY A 20 7.75 5.78 -0.56
C GLY A 20 6.22 5.82 -0.61
N PRO A 21 5.60 6.80 0.05
CA PRO A 21 4.14 6.95 0.08
C PRO A 21 3.56 7.21 -1.31
N ASP A 22 4.24 7.97 -2.16
CA ASP A 22 3.75 8.31 -3.50
C ASP A 22 3.69 7.08 -4.42
N ALA A 23 4.77 6.28 -4.47
CA ALA A 23 4.83 5.08 -5.31
C ALA A 23 3.76 4.06 -4.91
N HIS A 24 3.55 3.90 -3.59
CA HIS A 24 2.48 3.08 -3.06
C HIS A 24 1.10 3.61 -3.46
N TRP A 25 0.85 4.90 -3.20
CA TRP A 25 -0.47 5.52 -3.41
C TRP A 25 -0.89 5.51 -4.87
N GLN A 26 0.03 5.86 -5.78
CA GLN A 26 -0.23 5.88 -7.22
C GLN A 26 -0.71 4.51 -7.74
N LYS A 27 -0.10 3.42 -7.27
CA LYS A 27 -0.51 2.06 -7.64
C LYS A 27 -1.80 1.65 -6.94
N LEU A 28 -1.92 1.88 -5.64
CA LEU A 28 -3.12 1.52 -4.88
C LEU A 28 -4.38 2.21 -5.42
N ALA A 29 -4.27 3.48 -5.80
CA ALA A 29 -5.39 4.27 -6.32
C ALA A 29 -5.71 3.97 -7.79
N GLN A 30 -4.91 3.15 -8.49
CA GLN A 30 -5.15 2.78 -9.87
C GLN A 30 -6.36 1.83 -9.97
N PRO A 31 -7.46 2.24 -10.64
CA PRO A 31 -8.61 1.36 -10.80
C PRO A 31 -8.25 0.10 -11.60
N GLY A 32 -8.74 -1.05 -11.14
CA GLY A 32 -8.53 -2.32 -11.83
C GLY A 32 -7.10 -2.88 -11.73
N LEU A 33 -6.29 -2.39 -10.80
CA LEU A 33 -5.00 -3.02 -10.50
C LEU A 33 -5.24 -4.43 -9.96
N GLU A 34 -4.75 -5.43 -10.70
CA GLU A 34 -4.80 -6.82 -10.26
C GLU A 34 -3.59 -7.17 -9.38
N PRO A 35 -3.78 -8.03 -8.35
CA PRO A 35 -2.68 -8.52 -7.56
C PRO A 35 -1.74 -9.41 -8.40
N VAL A 36 -0.44 -9.29 -8.16
CA VAL A 36 0.53 -10.22 -8.75
C VAL A 36 0.50 -11.53 -7.97
N LEU A 37 -0.06 -12.58 -8.59
CA LEU A 37 -0.20 -13.91 -7.98
C LEU A 37 0.74 -14.91 -8.63
N ASP A 38 1.37 -15.77 -7.82
CA ASP A 38 2.07 -16.96 -8.30
C ASP A 38 1.20 -18.20 -8.04
N ALA A 39 0.17 -18.35 -8.87
CA ALA A 39 -0.80 -19.44 -8.75
C ALA A 39 -0.21 -20.82 -9.10
N ALA A 40 0.94 -20.87 -9.79
CA ALA A 40 1.62 -22.12 -10.11
C ALA A 40 2.35 -22.69 -8.89
N ARG A 41 3.03 -21.82 -8.12
CA ARG A 41 3.72 -22.22 -6.89
C ARG A 41 2.77 -22.33 -5.70
N PHE A 42 1.72 -21.53 -5.67
CA PHE A 42 0.78 -21.44 -4.55
C PHE A 42 -0.64 -21.69 -5.05
N ALA A 43 -0.91 -22.95 -5.43
CA ALA A 43 -2.25 -23.37 -5.83
C ALA A 43 -3.25 -23.18 -4.65
N PRO A 44 -4.50 -22.75 -4.92
CA PRO A 44 -5.53 -22.66 -3.89
C PRO A 44 -5.81 -24.02 -3.24
N TYR A 45 -6.01 -24.05 -1.92
CA TYR A 45 -6.51 -25.23 -1.23
C TYR A 45 -7.99 -25.46 -1.58
N THR A 46 -8.38 -26.73 -1.72
CA THR A 46 -9.76 -27.17 -1.99
C THR A 46 -10.44 -27.70 -0.74
#